data_AF-A0A5K1H7V2-F1
#
_entry.id   AF-A0A5K1H7V2-F1
#
_cell.length_a   1.000
_cell.length_b   1.000
_cell.length_c   1.000
_cell.angle_alpha   90.00
_cell.angle_beta   90.00
_cell.angle_gamma   90.00
#
_symmetry.space_group_name_H-M   'P 1'
#
loop_
_entity.id
_entity.type
_entity.pdbx_description
1 polymer ?
#
loop_
_entity_poly.entity_id
_entity_poly.type
_entity_poly.pdbx_seq_one_letter_code
_entity_poly.pdbx_strand_id
1 'polypeptide(L)'
;VVYVGDGNNIVHSWLLLASVIPFHFVCACPQGFEPDEQTVQKAKSAGISKIEITNDPKEAVIGADVVYSDVWASMGQKDEAAYRKQQFQGFQ
;
A
#
# COMPACT_ATOMS: atom_id res chain seq x y z
N VAL A 1 -2.77 0.59 10.83
CA VAL A 1 -2.52 -0.52 9.88
C VAL A 1 -1.53 -0.04 8.84
N VAL A 2 -0.45 -0.78 8.64
CA VAL A 2 0.57 -0.48 7.64
C VAL A 2 0.55 -1.61 6.62
N TYR A 3 0.31 -1.26 5.36
CA TYR A 3 0.44 -2.17 4.24
C TYR A 3 1.83 -1.98 3.62
N VAL A 4 2.60 -3.04 3.45
CA VAL A 4 3.91 -3.03 2.81
C VAL A 4 3.81 -3.89 1.55
N GLY A 5 4.05 -3.30 0.38
CA GLY A 5 3.99 -4.02 -0.89
C GLY A 5 3.42 -3.19 -2.03
N ASP A 6 2.74 -3.87 -2.95
CA ASP A 6 2.24 -3.26 -4.18
C ASP A 6 0.94 -2.46 -3.94
N GLY A 7 0.80 -1.29 -4.55
CA GLY A 7 -0.40 -0.44 -4.57
C GLY A 7 -1.59 -1.05 -5.34
N ASN A 8 -1.78 -2.35 -5.22
CA ASN A 8 -2.73 -3.16 -5.96
C ASN A 8 -4.18 -3.01 -5.44
N ASN A 9 -5.05 -3.89 -5.91
CA ASN A 9 -6.46 -3.96 -5.53
C ASN A 9 -6.71 -4.15 -4.01
N ILE A 10 -5.79 -4.79 -3.28
CA ILE A 10 -5.89 -4.92 -1.81
C ILE A 10 -5.74 -3.56 -1.15
N VAL A 11 -4.77 -2.75 -1.60
CA VAL A 11 -4.62 -1.37 -1.10
C VAL A 11 -5.87 -0.55 -1.41
N HIS A 12 -6.46 -0.69 -2.60
CA HIS A 12 -7.70 0.02 -2.94
C HIS A 12 -8.86 -0.39 -2.03
N SER A 13 -8.94 -1.67 -1.67
CA SER A 13 -9.93 -2.17 -0.71
C SER A 13 -9.73 -1.57 0.68
N TRP A 14 -8.48 -1.43 1.14
CA TRP A 14 -8.15 -0.74 2.40
C TRP A 14 -8.52 0.74 2.36
N LEU A 15 -8.29 1.43 1.23
CA LEU A 15 -8.66 2.84 1.07
C LEU A 15 -10.18 3.03 1.12
N LEU A 16 -10.95 2.12 0.52
CA LEU A 16 -12.41 2.13 0.64
C LEU A 16 -12.86 1.87 2.07
N LEU A 17 -12.22 0.95 2.79
CA LEU A 17 -12.52 0.70 4.21
C LEU A 17 -12.19 1.92 5.08
N ALA A 18 -11.06 2.58 4.83
CA ALA A 18 -10.63 3.81 5.50
C ALA A 18 -11.60 4.98 5.26
N SER A 19 -12.39 4.91 4.19
CA SER A 19 -13.44 5.90 3.89
C SER A 19 -14.72 5.72 4.72
N VAL A 20 -14.82 4.66 5.53
CA VAL A 20 -16.02 4.29 6.29
C VAL A 20 -15.72 4.07 7.77
N ILE A 21 -14.60 3.41 8.08
CA ILE A 21 -14.17 3.09 9.44
C ILE A 21 -12.96 3.99 9.78
N PRO A 22 -12.94 4.67 10.93
CA PRO A 22 -11.82 5.52 11.33
C PRO A 22 -10.64 4.67 11.81
N PHE A 23 -9.53 4.75 11.09
CA PHE A 23 -8.24 4.23 11.54
C PHE A 23 -7.09 4.99 10.87
N HIS A 24 -5.87 4.71 11.30
CA HIS A 24 -4.67 5.18 10.62
C HIS A 24 -4.19 4.11 9.63
N PHE A 25 -4.21 4.45 8.35
CA PHE A 25 -3.74 3.61 7.26
C PHE A 25 -2.47 4.20 6.64
N VAL A 26 -1.44 3.38 6.49
CA VAL A 26 -0.20 3.74 5.79
C VAL A 26 0.05 2.70 4.70
N CYS A 27 0.27 3.15 3.47
CA CYS A 27 0.72 2.31 2.36
C CYS A 27 2.20 2.58 2.09
N ALA A 28 3.04 1.60 2.35
CA ALA A 28 4.44 1.59 1.97
C ALA A 28 4.61 0.78 0.67
N CYS A 29 4.89 1.47 -0.43
CA CYS A 29 5.06 0.86 -1.75
C CYS A 29 6.31 1.40 -2.46
N PRO A 30 7.00 0.59 -3.28
CA PRO A 30 8.09 1.09 -4.11
C PRO A 30 7.64 2.24 -5.02
N GLN A 31 8.58 3.10 -5.39
CA GLN A 31 8.27 4.22 -6.27
C GLN A 31 7.76 3.71 -7.64
N GLY A 32 6.65 4.27 -8.11
CA GLY A 32 5.98 3.85 -9.35
C GLY A 32 5.01 2.68 -9.17
N PHE A 33 4.82 2.20 -7.95
CA PHE A 33 3.84 1.17 -7.58
C PHE A 33 2.80 1.72 -6.59
N GLU A 34 2.60 3.03 -6.59
CA GLU A 34 1.59 3.68 -5.77
C GLU A 34 0.17 3.27 -6.18
N PRO A 35 -0.78 3.24 -5.23
CA PRO A 35 -2.18 3.02 -5.56
C PRO A 35 -2.74 4.17 -6.42
N ASP A 36 -3.85 3.88 -7.12
CA ASP A 36 -4.54 4.84 -7.96
C ASP A 36 -4.86 6.14 -7.20
N GLU A 37 -4.40 7.27 -7.76
CA GLU A 37 -4.48 8.57 -7.09
C GLU A 37 -5.93 8.99 -6.83
N GLN A 38 -6.86 8.67 -7.74
CA GLN A 38 -8.27 9.02 -7.56
C GLN A 38 -8.87 8.30 -6.35
N THR A 39 -8.52 7.03 -6.17
CA THR A 39 -8.95 6.21 -5.02
C THR A 39 -8.38 6.76 -3.71
N VAL A 40 -7.10 7.16 -3.70
CA VAL A 40 -6.45 7.80 -2.55
C VAL A 40 -7.13 9.11 -2.19
N GLN A 41 -7.36 9.99 -3.18
CA GLN A 41 -7.98 11.28 -2.95
C GLN A 41 -9.42 11.15 -2.47
N LYS A 42 -10.17 10.17 -3.00
CA LYS A 42 -11.52 9.86 -2.53
C LYS A 42 -11.53 9.46 -1.06
N ALA A 43 -10.59 8.59 -0.66
CA ALA A 43 -10.49 8.14 0.72
C ALA A 43 -10.05 9.25 1.68
N LYS A 44 -9.10 10.10 1.27
CA LYS A 44 -8.70 11.28 2.03
C LYS A 44 -9.83 12.30 2.16
N SER A 45 -10.58 12.53 1.09
CA SER A 45 -11.72 13.47 1.06
C SER A 45 -12.89 13.04 1.93
N ALA A 46 -13.02 11.75 2.25
CA ALA A 46 -14.01 11.27 3.22
C ALA A 46 -13.74 11.81 4.64
N GLY A 47 -12.48 12.15 4.97
CA GLY A 47 -12.10 12.76 6.25
C GLY A 47 -12.28 11.85 7.47
N ILE A 48 -12.53 10.56 7.28
CA ILE A 48 -12.78 9.60 8.36
C ILE A 48 -11.49 9.04 8.95
N SER A 49 -10.49 8.79 8.10
CA SER A 49 -9.24 8.11 8.45
C SER A 49 -8.03 8.97 8.11
N LYS A 50 -6.92 8.73 8.83
CA LYS A 50 -5.61 9.27 8.46
C LYS A 50 -4.98 8.32 7.43
N ILE A 51 -4.62 8.84 6.26
CA ILE A 51 -4.08 8.05 5.15
C ILE A 51 -2.74 8.63 4.71
N GLU A 52 -1.70 7.81 4.75
CA GLU A 52 -0.34 8.16 4.33
C GLU A 52 0.17 7.17 3.27
N ILE A 53 0.94 7.67 2.31
CA ILE A 53 1.63 6.87 1.30
C ILE A 53 3.10 7.23 1.37
N THR A 54 3.95 6.23 1.44
CA THR A 54 5.40 6.38 1.56
C THR A 54 6.11 5.34 0.71
N ASN A 55 7.35 5.65 0.32
CA ASN A 55 8.23 4.71 -0.36
C ASN A 55 9.31 4.13 0.58
N ASP A 56 9.22 4.40 1.88
CA ASP A 56 10.10 3.81 2.89
C ASP A 56 9.31 2.87 3.81
N PRO A 57 9.47 1.54 3.67
CA PRO A 57 8.75 0.58 4.50
C PRO A 57 9.26 0.55 5.95
N LYS A 58 10.51 0.93 6.23
CA LYS A 58 11.07 0.93 7.59
C LYS A 58 10.46 2.04 8.42
N GLU A 59 10.37 3.24 7.84
CA GLU A 59 9.68 4.37 8.48
C GLU A 59 8.18 4.07 8.64
N ALA A 60 7.56 3.45 7.63
CA ALA A 60 6.13 3.18 7.64
C ALA A 60 5.67 2.29 8.81
N VAL A 61 6.46 1.29 9.19
CA VAL A 61 6.07 0.29 10.21
C VAL A 61 6.30 0.77 11.64
N ILE A 62 6.97 1.91 11.86
CA ILE A 62 7.24 2.42 13.21
C ILE A 62 5.90 2.77 13.89
N GLY A 63 5.62 2.09 15.00
CA GLY A 63 4.37 2.29 15.76
C GLY A 63 3.14 1.65 15.13
N ALA A 64 3.30 0.77 14.13
CA ALA A 64 2.20 0.05 13.53
C ALA A 64 1.57 -0.97 14.49
N ASP A 65 0.25 -0.91 14.69
CA ASP A 65 -0.48 -1.97 15.41
C ASP A 65 -0.53 -3.28 14.61
N VAL A 66 -0.58 -3.16 13.28
CA VAL A 66 -0.70 -4.29 12.34
C VAL A 66 0.12 -3.95 11.09
N VAL A 67 0.99 -4.89 10.71
CA VAL A 67 1.71 -4.88 9.43
C VAL A 67 1.07 -5.93 8.51
N TYR A 68 0.71 -5.53 7.30
CA TYR A 68 0.04 -6.35 6.29
C TYR A 68 0.86 -6.32 4.99
N SER A 69 0.91 -7.44 4.28
CA SER A 69 1.55 -7.53 2.96
C SER A 69 0.75 -8.49 2.08
N ASP A 70 0.89 -8.33 0.77
CA ASP A 70 0.35 -9.26 -0.23
C ASP A 70 1.47 -9.74 -1.17
N VAL A 71 1.21 -10.78 -1.94
CA VAL A 71 2.11 -11.24 -2.99
C VAL A 71 2.24 -10.18 -4.07
N TRP A 72 3.46 -9.76 -4.34
CA TRP A 72 3.78 -8.70 -5.29
C TRP A 72 3.91 -9.21 -6.73
N ALA A 73 3.86 -10.53 -6.97
CA ALA A 73 3.77 -11.09 -8.31
C ALA A 73 2.47 -11.87 -8.44
N SER A 74 1.52 -11.35 -9.22
CA SER A 74 0.26 -12.04 -9.49
C SER A 74 0.44 -13.20 -10.48
N MET A 75 -0.51 -14.14 -10.51
CA MET A 75 -0.50 -15.24 -11.49
C MET A 75 -0.61 -14.68 -12.92
N GLY A 76 0.49 -14.74 -13.68
CA GLY A 76 0.55 -14.34 -15.09
C GLY A 76 1.72 -13.44 -15.48
N GLN A 77 2.41 -12.84 -14.49
CA GLN A 77 3.51 -11.89 -14.70
C GLN A 77 4.90 -12.53 -14.58
N LYS A 78 5.16 -13.65 -15.25
CA LYS A 78 6.47 -14.33 -15.17
C LYS A 78 7.60 -13.46 -15.72
N ASP A 79 7.33 -12.67 -16.76
CA ASP A 79 8.33 -11.82 -17.40
C ASP A 79 8.63 -10.55 -16.60
N GLU A 80 7.68 -10.06 -15.80
CA GLU A 80 7.87 -8.90 -14.91
C GLU A 80 8.40 -9.29 -13.52
N ALA A 81 8.38 -10.58 -13.18
CA ALA A 81 8.78 -11.06 -11.85
C ALA A 81 10.20 -10.64 -11.47
N ALA A 82 11.15 -10.67 -12.42
CA ALA A 82 12.52 -10.24 -12.18
C ALA A 82 12.63 -8.73 -11.94
N TYR A 83 11.92 -7.92 -12.74
CA TYR A 83 11.88 -6.47 -12.59
C TYR A 83 11.26 -6.08 -11.24
N ARG A 84 10.09 -6.64 -10.91
CA ARG A 84 9.41 -6.39 -9.64
C ARG A 84 10.27 -6.85 -8.47
N LYS A 85 11.03 -7.94 -8.59
CA LYS A 85 11.93 -8.40 -7.53
C LYS A 85 13.02 -7.38 -7.22
N GLN A 86 13.49 -6.67 -8.23
CA GLN A 86 14.45 -5.59 -8.04
C GLN A 86 13.80 -4.37 -7.38
N GLN A 87 12.61 -3.97 -7.82
CA GLN A 87 11.92 -2.79 -7.28
C GLN A 87 11.44 -2.99 -5.83
N PHE A 88 11.10 -4.22 -5.45
CA PHE A 88 10.61 -4.57 -4.12
C PHE A 88 11.73 -4.94 -3.14
N GLN A 89 13.01 -4.76 -3.51
CA GLN A 89 14.11 -4.95 -2.56
C GLN A 89 13.95 -4.00 -1.36
N GLY A 90 13.99 -4.55 -0.16
CA GLY A 90 13.82 -3.78 1.08
C GLY A 90 12.37 -3.64 1.56
N PHE A 91 11.39 -4.16 0.81
CA PHE A 91 9.97 -4.24 1.20
C PHE A 91 9.57 -5.63 1.74
N GLN A 92 10.54 -6.46 2.13
CA GLN A 92 10.36 -7.78 2.75
C GLN A 92 10.76 -7.75 4.23
#